data_AF-A0A6C0BS14-F1
#
_entry.id   AF-A0A6C0BS14-F1
#
_cell.length_a   1.000
_cell.length_b   1.000
_cell.length_c   1.000
_cell.angle_alpha   90.00
_cell.angle_beta   90.00
_cell.angle_gamma   90.00
#
_symmetry.space_group_name_H-M   'P 1'
#
loop_
_entity.id
_entity.type
_entity.pdbx_description
1 polymer ?
#
loop_
_entity_poly.entity_id
_entity_poly.type
_entity_poly.pdbx_seq_one_letter_code
_entity_poly.pdbx_strand_id
1 'polypeptide(L)'
;MKINKRIKQILKLILLGLVIILIFTGIFSFFDHTHFIGLDKKEDENLENKIFHRLYYTISTLSSAGYGDITPNSYTIKIISVLLQFILIVSLMSGLVTLCE
;
A
#
# COMPACT_ATOMS: atom_id res chain seq x y z
N MET A 1 -25.71 16.69 -13.56
CA MET A 1 -25.99 15.71 -12.48
C MET A 1 -25.30 16.18 -11.19
N LYS A 2 -26.02 16.65 -10.16
CA LYS A 2 -25.41 17.08 -8.88
C LYS A 2 -25.01 15.84 -8.07
N ILE A 3 -23.72 15.59 -7.93
CA ILE A 3 -23.20 14.49 -7.11
C ILE A 3 -23.48 14.79 -5.62
N ASN A 4 -24.06 13.81 -4.92
CA ASN A 4 -24.35 13.87 -3.49
C ASN A 4 -23.08 14.14 -2.65
N LYS A 5 -23.19 14.95 -1.59
CA LYS A 5 -22.09 15.27 -0.67
C LYS A 5 -21.41 14.01 -0.12
N ARG A 6 -22.19 13.00 0.28
CA ARG A 6 -21.67 11.70 0.75
C ARG A 6 -20.85 10.97 -0.33
N ILE A 7 -21.34 10.96 -1.57
CA ILE A 7 -20.61 10.35 -2.70
C ILE A 7 -19.27 11.06 -2.93
N LYS A 8 -19.24 12.40 -2.85
CA LYS A 8 -17.97 13.15 -2.97
C LYS A 8 -16.97 12.80 -1.86
N GLN A 9 -17.43 12.61 -0.63
CA GLN A 9 -16.58 12.19 0.49
C GLN A 9 -16.02 10.79 0.27
N ILE A 10 -16.86 9.83 -0.15
CA ILE A 10 -16.42 8.46 -0.50
C ILE A 10 -15.37 8.50 -1.61
N LEU A 11 -15.61 9.25 -2.69
CA LEU A 11 -14.64 9.40 -3.78
C LEU A 11 -13.31 9.97 -3.30
N LYS A 12 -13.34 10.92 -2.34
CA LYS A 12 -12.12 11.49 -1.74
C LYS A 12 -11.36 10.44 -0.92
N LEU A 13 -12.04 9.56 -0.19
CA LEU A 13 -11.41 8.47 0.56
C LEU A 13 -10.80 7.41 -0.35
N ILE A 14 -11.49 7.04 -1.43
CA ILE A 14 -10.96 6.12 -2.45
C ILE A 14 -9.70 6.71 -3.08
N LEU A 15 -9.76 8.00 -3.46
CA LEU A 15 -8.61 8.70 -4.01
C LEU A 15 -7.44 8.75 -3.02
N LEU A 16 -7.70 9.02 -1.74
CA LEU A 16 -6.68 9.03 -0.69
C LEU A 16 -6.01 7.65 -0.56
N GLY A 17 -6.80 6.56 -0.53
CA GLY A 17 -6.27 5.20 -0.48
C GLY A 17 -5.39 4.85 -1.69
N LEU A 18 -5.82 5.23 -2.90
CA LEU A 18 -5.04 5.05 -4.12
C LEU A 18 -3.72 5.82 -4.07
N VAL A 19 -3.73 7.06 -3.60
CA VAL A 19 -2.51 7.88 -3.45
C VAL A 19 -1.54 7.25 -2.45
N ILE A 20 -2.02 6.74 -1.31
CA ILE A 20 -1.20 6.04 -0.33
C ILE A 20 -0.56 4.79 -0.94
N ILE A 21 -1.34 3.97 -1.67
CA ILE A 21 -0.84 2.78 -2.35
C ILE A 21 0.30 3.13 -3.32
N LEU A 22 0.13 4.16 -4.14
CA LEU A 22 1.14 4.57 -5.12
C LEU A 22 2.39 5.13 -4.46
N ILE A 23 2.26 5.94 -3.41
CA ILE A 23 3.40 6.49 -2.66
C ILE A 23 4.23 5.36 -2.05
N PHE A 24 3.60 4.41 -1.38
CA PHE A 24 4.33 3.32 -0.73
C PHE A 24 4.91 2.31 -1.72
N THR A 25 4.21 2.03 -2.81
CA THR A 25 4.76 1.25 -3.92
C THR A 25 6.02 1.92 -4.48
N GLY A 26 5.99 3.24 -4.66
CA GLY A 26 7.15 4.04 -5.07
C GLY A 26 8.30 3.94 -4.07
N ILE A 27 8.04 4.12 -2.77
CA ILE A 27 9.04 3.98 -1.69
C ILE A 27 9.67 2.58 -1.71
N PHE A 28 8.86 1.52 -1.79
CA PHE A 28 9.36 0.15 -1.80
C PHE A 28 10.14 -0.20 -3.07
N SER A 29 9.90 0.50 -4.18
CA SER A 29 10.61 0.31 -5.45
C SER A 29 12.07 0.80 -5.39
N PHE A 30 12.44 1.63 -4.41
CA PHE A 30 13.84 1.99 -4.15
C PHE A 30 14.66 0.83 -3.57
N PHE A 31 13.99 -0.20 -3.03
CA PHE A 31 14.64 -1.35 -2.43
C PHE A 31 14.62 -2.56 -3.36
N ASP A 32 15.69 -3.36 -3.34
CA ASP A 32 15.83 -4.56 -4.17
C ASP A 32 15.31 -5.83 -3.47
N HIS A 33 15.37 -6.95 -4.18
CA HIS A 33 15.02 -8.28 -3.70
C HIS A 33 15.72 -8.69 -2.40
N THR A 34 16.90 -8.16 -2.04
CA THR A 34 17.61 -8.59 -0.83
C THR A 34 16.89 -8.17 0.45
N HIS A 35 16.07 -7.12 0.34
CA HIS A 35 15.29 -6.59 1.44
C HIS A 35 13.90 -7.22 1.58
N PHE A 36 13.51 -8.09 0.67
CA PHE A 36 12.27 -8.85 0.72
C PHE A 36 12.56 -10.35 0.68
N ILE A 37 11.71 -11.14 1.30
CA ILE A 37 11.68 -12.60 1.16
C ILE A 37 10.65 -12.91 0.08
N GLY A 38 10.94 -13.92 -0.75
CA GLY A 38 10.01 -14.38 -1.80
C GLY A 38 10.13 -13.66 -3.14
N LEU A 39 11.18 -12.86 -3.35
CA LEU A 39 11.49 -12.24 -4.63
C LEU A 39 12.73 -12.87 -5.25
N ASP A 40 12.62 -13.26 -6.52
CA ASP A 40 13.74 -13.73 -7.32
C ASP A 40 14.51 -12.56 -7.93
N LYS A 41 15.86 -12.62 -7.84
CA LYS A 41 16.74 -11.59 -8.38
C LYS A 41 16.49 -11.30 -9.86
N LYS A 42 16.30 -12.35 -10.67
CA LYS A 42 16.07 -12.21 -12.12
C LYS A 42 14.77 -11.47 -12.43
N GLU A 43 13.73 -11.66 -11.62
CA GLU A 43 12.46 -10.98 -11.79
C GLU A 43 12.55 -9.52 -11.32
N ASP A 44 13.24 -9.28 -10.21
CA ASP A 44 13.38 -7.95 -9.60
C ASP A 44 14.27 -7.00 -10.42
N GLU A 45 15.13 -7.52 -11.29
CA GLU A 45 15.92 -6.72 -12.25
C GLU A 45 15.06 -6.09 -13.35
N ASN A 46 13.92 -6.70 -13.70
CA ASN A 46 12.97 -6.11 -14.62
C ASN A 46 12.10 -5.08 -13.88
N LEU A 47 12.07 -3.84 -14.37
CA LEU A 47 11.36 -2.74 -13.72
C LEU A 47 9.85 -2.98 -13.60
N GLU A 48 9.21 -3.56 -14.62
CA GLU A 48 7.78 -3.83 -14.61
C GLU A 48 7.43 -4.87 -13.54
N ASN A 49 8.17 -5.98 -13.50
CA ASN A 49 8.02 -7.02 -12.49
C ASN A 49 8.29 -6.48 -11.09
N LYS A 50 9.35 -5.67 -10.93
CA LYS A 50 9.68 -5.03 -9.65
C LYS A 50 8.51 -4.18 -9.14
N ILE A 51 7.99 -3.28 -9.98
CA ILE A 51 6.86 -2.41 -9.61
C ILE A 51 5.63 -3.27 -9.28
N PHE A 52 5.34 -4.30 -10.08
CA PHE A 52 4.21 -5.18 -9.86
C PHE A 52 4.31 -5.91 -8.51
N HIS A 53 5.47 -6.48 -8.19
CA HIS A 53 5.71 -7.16 -6.91
C HIS A 53 5.59 -6.20 -5.72
N ARG A 54 6.08 -4.95 -5.83
CA ARG A 54 5.92 -3.93 -4.78
C ARG A 54 4.47 -3.49 -4.62
N LEU A 55 3.74 -3.34 -5.72
CA LEU A 55 2.32 -3.00 -5.71
C LEU A 55 1.51 -4.12 -5.07
N TYR A 56 1.77 -5.36 -5.46
CA TYR A 56 1.15 -6.54 -4.90
C TYR A 56 1.37 -6.63 -3.39
N TYR A 57 2.62 -6.51 -2.93
CA TYR A 57 2.94 -6.48 -1.50
C TYR A 57 2.18 -5.38 -0.75
N THR A 58 2.12 -4.18 -1.35
CA THR A 58 1.43 -3.03 -0.76
C THR A 58 -0.08 -3.32 -0.65
N ILE A 59 -0.73 -3.80 -1.70
CA ILE A 59 -2.17 -4.08 -1.71
C ILE A 59 -2.52 -5.26 -0.79
N SER A 60 -1.76 -6.35 -0.82
CA SER A 60 -2.02 -7.53 0.02
C SER A 60 -1.85 -7.21 1.51
N THR A 61 -0.87 -6.36 1.85
CA THR A 61 -0.65 -5.89 3.22
C THR A 61 -1.75 -4.91 3.67
N LEU A 62 -2.12 -3.95 2.81
CA LEU A 62 -3.14 -2.94 3.12
C LEU A 62 -4.54 -3.51 3.24
N SER A 63 -4.86 -4.54 2.44
CA SER A 63 -6.13 -5.25 2.53
C SER A 63 -6.23 -6.15 3.76
N SER A 64 -5.17 -6.25 4.58
CA SER A 64 -5.03 -7.20 5.69
C SER A 64 -5.08 -8.68 5.28
N ALA A 65 -5.03 -8.98 3.98
CA ALA A 65 -4.98 -10.36 3.47
C ALA A 65 -3.64 -11.03 3.80
N GLY A 66 -2.53 -10.32 3.56
CA GLY A 66 -1.19 -10.72 4.01
C GLY A 66 -0.78 -12.15 3.65
N TYR A 67 -0.82 -12.51 2.36
CA TYR A 67 -0.56 -13.87 1.88
C TYR A 67 0.78 -14.48 2.33
N GLY A 68 1.78 -13.64 2.64
CA GLY A 68 3.05 -14.07 3.24
C GLY A 68 4.07 -14.62 2.24
N ASP A 69 3.73 -14.66 0.96
CA ASP A 69 4.60 -14.99 -0.16
C ASP A 69 5.69 -13.93 -0.39
N ILE A 70 5.35 -12.64 -0.25
CA ILE A 70 6.32 -11.54 -0.22
C ILE A 70 6.28 -10.89 1.17
N THR A 71 7.42 -10.87 1.86
CA THR A 71 7.52 -10.29 3.20
C THR A 71 8.80 -9.48 3.39
N PRO A 72 8.81 -8.47 4.28
CA PRO A 72 9.98 -7.64 4.50
C PRO A 72 11.06 -8.43 5.26
N ASN A 73 12.27 -8.51 4.71
CA ASN A 73 13.42 -9.16 5.35
C ASN A 73 14.16 -8.18 6.26
N SER A 74 14.52 -7.01 5.72
CA SER A 74 15.36 -6.02 6.39
C SER A 74 14.58 -5.17 7.39
N TYR A 75 15.29 -4.71 8.43
CA TYR A 75 14.69 -3.88 9.48
C TYR A 75 14.10 -2.57 8.94
N THR A 76 14.75 -1.97 7.93
CA THR A 76 14.29 -0.73 7.28
C THR A 76 12.91 -0.91 6.64
N ILE A 77 12.71 -1.97 5.85
CA ILE A 77 11.41 -2.21 5.20
C ILE A 77 10.35 -2.64 6.21
N LYS A 78 10.73 -3.36 7.26
CA LYS A 78 9.82 -3.67 8.39
C LYS A 78 9.28 -2.38 9.02
N ILE A 79 10.14 -1.40 9.33
CA ILE A 79 9.69 -0.10 9.87
C ILE A 79 8.74 0.60 8.90
N ILE A 80 9.11 0.69 7.62
CA ILE A 80 8.27 1.36 6.61
C ILE A 80 6.90 0.66 6.49
N SER A 81 6.87 -0.67 6.56
CA SER A 81 5.63 -1.46 6.49
C SER A 81 4.73 -1.25 7.71
N VAL A 82 5.31 -1.11 8.91
CA VAL A 82 4.56 -0.76 10.13
C VAL A 82 3.96 0.65 10.00
N LEU A 83 4.75 1.62 9.52
CA LEU A 83 4.27 2.99 9.30
C LEU A 83 3.14 3.04 8.26
N LEU A 84 3.25 2.27 7.17
CA LEU A 84 2.20 2.12 6.17
C LEU A 84 0.88 1.67 6.80
N GLN A 85 0.92 0.56 7.53
CA GLN A 85 -0.27 -0.02 8.17
C GLN A 85 -0.90 0.97 9.15
N PHE A 86 -0.08 1.63 9.97
CA PHE A 86 -0.56 2.62 10.93
C PHE A 86 -1.26 3.81 10.26
N ILE A 87 -0.63 4.41 9.23
CA ILE A 87 -1.19 5.56 8.50
C ILE A 87 -2.51 5.19 7.82
N LEU A 88 -2.59 4.00 7.21
CA LEU A 88 -3.80 3.53 6.56
C LEU A 88 -4.96 3.39 7.54
N ILE A 89 -4.74 2.67 8.65
CA ILE A 89 -5.78 2.43 9.66
C ILE A 89 -6.35 3.75 10.17
N VAL A 90 -5.49 4.69 10.55
CA VAL A 90 -5.91 6.02 11.05
C VAL A 90 -6.68 6.79 9.99
N SER A 91 -6.20 6.79 8.74
CA SER A 91 -6.82 7.55 7.64
C SER A 91 -8.20 7.00 7.26
N LEU A 92 -8.36 5.68 7.20
CA LEU A 92 -9.63 5.03 6.87
C LEU A 92 -10.64 5.17 8.01
N MET A 93 -10.23 4.97 9.26
CA MET A 93 -11.10 5.11 10.42
C MET A 93 -11.62 6.55 10.54
N SER A 94 -10.74 7.54 10.39
CA SER A 94 -11.14 8.96 10.39
C SER A 94 -12.16 9.26 9.28
N GLY A 95 -11.91 8.76 8.07
CA GLY A 95 -12.81 8.93 6.93
C GLY A 95 -14.20 8.31 7.15
N LEU A 96 -14.25 7.12 7.76
CA LEU A 96 -15.50 6.42 8.06
C LEU A 96 -16.34 7.17 9.09
N VAL A 97 -15.72 7.70 10.15
CA VAL A 97 -16.41 8.51 11.17
C VAL A 97 -17.10 9.72 10.52
N THR A 98 -16.39 10.43 9.64
CA THR A 98 -16.94 11.61 8.92
C THR A 98 -18.07 11.28 7.94
N LEU A 99 -18.24 10.02 7.53
CA LEU A 99 -19.34 9.58 6.67
C LEU A 99 -20.61 9.22 7.45
N CYS A 100 -20.45 8.83 8.72
CA CYS A 100 -21.55 8.47 9.62
C CYS A 100 -22.24 9.72 10.21
N GLU A 101 -21.49 10.80 10.42
CA GLU A 101 -22.01 12.13 10.77
C GLU A 101 -22.63 12.85 9.56
#